data_AF-A0A6I2LW54-F1
#
_entry.id   AF-A0A6I2LW54-F1
#
_cell.length_a   1.000
_cell.length_b   1.000
_cell.length_c   1.000
_cell.angle_alpha   90.00
_cell.angle_beta   90.00
_cell.angle_gamma   90.00
#
_symmetry.space_group_name_H-M   'P 1'
#
loop_
_entity.id
_entity.type
_entity.pdbx_description
1 polymer ?
#
loop_
_entity_poly.entity_id
_entity_poly.type
_entity_poly.pdbx_seq_one_letter_code
_entity_poly.pdbx_strand_id
1 'polypeptide(L)'
;MHHSHDNSIIIAGEALPVIDMPIHDRWREAADRRGFDITARVADRYALALTCRRCGELSRTRLFVLMQHRPRCAHCIEAAWRQEAASAGLTFLRRDPGSTAYAWYRLPCGHDARRQIGLITRVAAGETGLRCATCQEAVEAAEAQAVGWELVGPDPKGDTNYRQYRHACGHQQRIARGNVRSQRFDCAGCGVTWTAAPSFIYLFRVLLPNGMRVLKLGFSRNPQSRLQHQLLGDRDLACHVLRVVAMPSGHDAIRTEKRLHARLRRRFPDAVIDAKDFAGALTVVTEVYAEWLEAEIQQLLDGIEEDSDDDGA
;
A
#
# COMPACT_ATOMS: atom_id res chain seq x y z
N MET A 1 68.00 -2.34 24.08
CA MET A 1 66.57 -2.35 24.41
C MET A 1 65.91 -1.20 23.65
N HIS A 2 65.34 -1.48 22.47
CA HIS A 2 64.63 -0.49 21.66
C HIS A 2 63.16 -0.54 22.07
N HIS A 3 62.71 0.45 22.84
CA HIS A 3 61.30 0.64 23.09
C HIS A 3 60.65 1.11 21.79
N SER A 4 60.03 0.18 21.08
CA SER A 4 59.13 0.49 19.96
C SER A 4 57.96 1.26 20.56
N HIS A 5 58.06 2.59 20.56
CA HIS A 5 56.93 3.43 20.90
C HIS A 5 55.86 3.15 19.86
N ASP A 6 54.75 2.60 20.33
CA ASP A 6 53.54 2.36 19.57
C ASP A 6 52.96 3.73 19.14
N ASN A 7 53.54 4.30 18.08
CA ASN A 7 53.21 5.63 17.58
C ASN A 7 51.93 5.52 16.76
N SER A 8 50.82 5.34 17.44
CA SER A 8 49.49 5.25 16.85
C SER A 8 48.58 6.36 17.35
N ILE A 9 47.63 6.76 16.51
CA ILE A 9 46.60 7.75 16.83
C ILE A 9 45.24 7.04 16.80
N ILE A 10 44.44 7.25 17.84
CA ILE A 10 43.08 6.73 17.90
C ILE A 10 42.14 7.62 17.08
N ILE A 11 41.50 7.05 16.06
CA ILE A 11 40.46 7.74 15.27
C ILE A 11 39.22 6.85 15.22
N ALA A 12 38.08 7.35 15.71
CA ALA A 12 36.82 6.62 15.77
C ALA A 12 36.93 5.23 16.46
N GLY A 13 37.78 5.12 17.48
CA GLY A 13 38.01 3.89 18.24
C GLY A 13 39.02 2.91 17.61
N GLU A 14 39.58 3.23 16.45
CA GLU A 14 40.62 2.44 15.80
C GLU A 14 42.01 3.05 16.04
N ALA A 15 42.97 2.24 16.49
CA ALA A 15 44.37 2.64 16.61
C ALA A 15 45.05 2.56 15.25
N LEU A 16 45.43 3.73 14.70
CA LEU A 16 46.05 3.83 13.38
C LEU A 16 47.53 4.16 13.51
N PRO A 17 48.45 3.41 12.90
CA PRO A 17 49.88 3.69 12.98
C PRO A 17 50.21 5.01 12.29
N VAL A 18 51.01 5.85 12.93
CA VAL A 18 51.54 7.09 12.36
C VAL A 18 52.68 6.75 11.40
N ILE A 19 52.64 7.37 10.22
CA ILE A 19 53.67 7.21 9.20
C ILE A 19 54.63 8.39 9.28
N ASP A 20 55.89 8.09 9.56
CA ASP A 20 56.98 9.07 9.59
C ASP A 20 57.37 9.50 8.17
N MET A 21 56.61 10.44 7.61
CA MET A 21 56.88 11.06 6.32
C MET A 21 56.48 12.54 6.35
N PRO A 22 57.22 13.42 5.66
CA PRO A 22 56.93 14.85 5.66
C PRO A 22 55.49 15.16 5.23
N ILE A 23 54.82 16.07 5.92
CA ILE A 23 53.54 16.64 5.46
C ILE A 23 53.88 17.90 4.66
N HIS A 24 53.59 17.88 3.36
CA HIS A 24 53.91 19.00 2.46
C HIS A 24 53.04 20.24 2.73
N ASP A 25 53.62 21.43 2.59
CA ASP A 25 52.93 22.71 2.85
C ASP A 25 51.67 22.87 2.01
N ARG A 26 51.71 22.50 0.72
CA ARG A 26 50.52 22.48 -0.15
C ARG A 26 49.34 21.69 0.41
N TRP A 27 49.59 20.66 1.23
CA TRP A 27 48.54 19.88 1.89
C TRP A 27 48.02 20.60 3.13
N ARG A 28 48.91 21.24 3.90
CA ARG A 28 48.54 22.06 5.05
C ARG A 28 47.64 23.23 4.62
N GLU A 29 48.02 23.94 3.56
CA GLU A 29 47.19 24.99 2.95
C GLU A 29 45.85 24.44 2.45
N ALA A 30 45.83 23.25 1.84
CA ALA A 30 44.60 22.63 1.38
C ALA A 30 43.65 22.30 2.55
N ALA A 31 44.19 21.82 3.67
CA ALA A 31 43.44 21.53 4.89
C ALA A 31 42.95 22.82 5.56
N ASP A 32 43.81 23.83 5.68
CA ASP A 32 43.51 25.14 6.24
C ASP A 32 42.32 25.80 5.53
N ARG A 33 42.36 25.89 4.20
CA ARG A 33 41.25 26.42 3.36
C ARG A 33 39.93 25.65 3.54
N ARG A 34 39.97 24.43 4.07
CA ARG A 34 38.82 23.55 4.28
C ARG A 34 38.42 23.44 5.76
N GLY A 35 39.09 24.18 6.66
CA GLY A 35 38.79 24.21 8.09
C GLY A 35 39.38 23.04 8.89
N PHE A 36 40.51 22.48 8.44
CA PHE A 36 41.19 21.36 9.09
C PHE A 36 42.67 21.65 9.30
N ASP A 37 43.25 21.01 10.31
CA ASP A 37 44.69 20.89 10.49
C ASP A 37 45.13 19.45 10.24
N ILE A 38 46.31 19.25 9.63
CA ILE A 38 46.88 17.91 9.45
C ILE A 38 47.71 17.56 10.69
N THR A 39 47.23 16.59 11.46
CA THR A 39 47.93 16.09 12.66
C THR A 39 49.07 15.16 12.27
N ALA A 40 48.79 14.19 11.40
CA ALA A 40 49.74 13.16 11.00
C ALA A 40 49.32 12.48 9.69
N ARG A 41 50.27 11.77 9.07
CA ARG A 41 49.95 10.68 8.14
C ARG A 41 49.68 9.42 8.96
N VAL A 42 48.65 8.66 8.62
CA VAL A 42 48.22 7.47 9.40
C VAL A 42 47.83 6.33 8.48
N ALA A 43 47.99 5.08 8.95
CA ALA A 43 47.67 3.82 8.26
C ALA A 43 48.50 3.53 6.98
N ASP A 44 48.65 4.49 6.08
CA ASP A 44 49.46 4.41 4.87
C ASP A 44 49.92 5.80 4.42
N ARG A 45 50.77 5.86 3.37
CA ARG A 45 51.32 7.13 2.87
C ARG A 45 50.27 8.12 2.32
N TYR A 46 49.04 7.68 2.09
CA TYR A 46 47.95 8.45 1.50
C TYR A 46 46.79 8.72 2.45
N ALA A 47 46.84 8.26 3.70
CA ALA A 47 45.82 8.55 4.69
C ALA A 47 46.35 9.60 5.68
N LEU A 48 45.50 10.60 5.97
CA LEU A 48 45.79 11.73 6.82
C LEU A 48 44.83 11.72 8.01
N ALA A 49 45.36 12.00 9.19
CA ALA A 49 44.59 12.37 10.36
C ALA A 49 44.36 13.89 10.31
N LEU A 50 43.11 14.29 10.09
CA LEU A 50 42.69 15.69 10.06
C LEU A 50 41.99 16.07 11.35
N THR A 51 42.48 17.10 12.04
CA THR A 51 41.80 17.75 13.17
C THR A 51 40.80 18.76 12.63
N CYS A 52 39.53 18.64 12.99
CA CYS A 52 38.51 19.58 12.58
C CYS A 52 38.56 20.84 13.45
N ARG A 53 38.75 22.03 12.86
CA ARG A 53 38.79 23.28 13.65
C ARG A 53 37.46 23.66 14.28
N ARG A 54 36.35 23.10 13.80
CA ARG A 54 35.01 23.38 14.36
C ARG A 54 34.74 22.61 15.64
N CYS A 55 35.15 21.34 15.72
CA CYS A 55 34.81 20.46 16.84
C CYS A 55 36.02 19.86 17.56
N GLY A 56 37.25 20.15 17.12
CA GLY A 56 38.48 19.60 17.68
C GLY A 56 38.76 18.13 17.36
N GLU A 57 37.75 17.40 16.87
CA GLU A 57 37.88 15.95 16.67
C GLU A 57 38.71 15.55 15.46
N LEU A 58 39.36 14.39 15.57
CA LEU A 58 40.14 13.77 14.52
C LEU A 58 39.25 13.01 13.53
N SER A 59 39.64 13.05 12.26
CA SER A 59 39.00 12.26 11.20
C SER A 59 40.04 11.74 10.21
N ARG A 60 39.88 10.47 9.82
CA ARG A 60 40.72 9.85 8.79
C ARG A 60 40.23 10.27 7.41
N THR A 61 41.10 10.87 6.61
CA THR A 61 40.79 11.31 5.25
C THR A 61 41.89 10.86 4.29
N ARG A 62 41.51 10.37 3.10
CA ARG A 62 42.48 10.09 2.03
C ARG A 62 43.02 11.41 1.47
N LEU A 63 44.32 11.48 1.22
CA LEU A 63 45.00 12.63 0.61
C LEU A 63 44.30 13.09 -0.67
N PHE A 64 43.90 12.15 -1.54
CA PHE A 64 43.16 12.48 -2.75
C PHE A 64 41.86 13.26 -2.46
N VAL A 65 41.12 12.88 -1.41
CA VAL A 65 39.89 13.56 -0.99
C VAL A 65 40.19 14.97 -0.47
N LEU A 66 41.26 15.14 0.32
CA LEU A 66 41.70 16.46 0.75
C LEU A 66 42.04 17.36 -0.44
N MET A 67 42.73 16.83 -1.43
CA MET A 67 43.21 17.62 -2.57
C MET A 67 42.11 17.94 -3.58
N GLN A 68 41.28 16.96 -3.94
CA GLN A 68 40.33 17.06 -5.05
C GLN A 68 38.88 17.31 -4.62
N HIS A 69 38.54 17.09 -3.34
CA HIS A 69 37.18 17.21 -2.85
C HIS A 69 37.11 18.08 -1.58
N ARG A 70 35.90 18.20 -1.02
CA ARG A 70 35.66 18.84 0.29
C ARG A 70 35.53 17.74 1.35
N PRO A 71 36.56 17.49 2.18
CA PRO A 71 36.45 16.58 3.30
C PRO A 71 35.40 17.13 4.28
N ARG A 72 34.63 16.22 4.86
CA ARG A 72 33.64 16.56 5.88
C ARG A 72 34.02 15.85 7.17
N CYS A 73 33.96 16.56 8.28
CA CYS A 73 34.23 15.98 9.59
C CYS A 73 33.10 15.01 9.96
N ALA A 74 33.44 13.73 10.17
CA ALA A 74 32.46 12.71 10.56
C ALA A 74 31.72 13.09 11.85
N HIS A 75 32.44 13.63 12.84
CA HIS A 75 31.85 14.08 14.11
C HIS A 75 30.86 15.23 13.93
N CYS A 76 31.21 16.25 13.13
CA CYS A 76 30.28 17.34 12.82
C CYS A 76 29.03 16.86 12.07
N ILE A 77 29.19 15.91 11.14
CA ILE A 77 28.06 15.31 10.43
C ILE A 77 27.14 14.58 11.42
N GLU A 78 27.69 13.79 12.33
CA GLU A 78 26.88 13.05 13.29
C GLU A 78 26.20 13.97 14.30
N ALA A 79 26.90 15.01 14.76
CA ALA A 79 26.31 16.04 15.61
C ALA A 79 25.11 16.72 14.92
N ALA A 80 25.23 17.02 13.62
CA ALA A 80 24.11 17.53 12.83
C ALA A 80 22.96 16.52 12.77
N TRP A 81 23.22 15.23 12.53
CA TRP A 81 22.17 14.20 12.52
C TRP A 81 21.50 14.01 13.88
N ARG A 82 22.25 14.09 14.98
CA ARG A 82 21.70 14.07 16.34
C ARG A 82 20.77 15.26 16.57
N GLN A 83 21.16 16.45 16.11
CA GLN A 83 20.34 17.65 16.21
C GLN A 83 19.07 17.55 15.35
N GLU A 84 19.19 17.13 14.09
CA GLU A 84 18.03 16.90 13.21
C GLU A 84 17.07 15.85 13.79
N ALA A 85 17.60 14.75 14.32
CA ALA A 85 16.81 13.75 15.01
C ALA A 85 16.05 14.36 16.19
N ALA A 86 16.72 15.13 17.05
CA ALA A 86 16.09 15.78 18.19
C ALA A 86 14.97 16.75 17.75
N SER A 87 15.19 17.54 16.71
CA SER A 87 14.17 18.42 16.12
C SER A 87 12.97 17.65 15.55
N ALA A 88 13.20 16.44 15.06
CA ALA A 88 12.16 15.51 14.62
C ALA A 88 11.49 14.72 15.77
N GLY A 89 11.86 14.99 17.04
CA GLY A 89 11.36 14.24 18.20
C GLY A 89 11.97 12.83 18.35
N LEU A 90 13.11 12.57 17.71
CA LEU A 90 13.79 11.28 17.69
C LEU A 90 15.10 11.34 18.47
N THR A 91 15.60 10.18 18.88
CA THR A 91 16.98 10.05 19.39
C THR A 91 17.83 9.33 18.35
N PHE A 92 18.90 9.96 17.86
CA PHE A 92 19.90 9.27 17.04
C PHE A 92 20.67 8.26 17.89
N LEU A 93 20.79 7.02 17.42
CA LEU A 93 21.48 5.94 18.13
C LEU A 93 22.87 5.70 17.55
N ARG A 94 22.93 5.38 16.26
CA ARG A 94 24.19 5.04 15.57
C ARG A 94 24.02 5.10 14.06
N ARG A 95 25.14 5.19 13.36
CA ARG A 95 25.19 5.00 11.91
C ARG A 95 24.87 3.57 11.52
N ASP A 96 24.40 3.38 10.30
CA ASP A 96 24.35 2.05 9.71
C ASP A 96 25.76 1.66 9.20
N PRO A 97 26.37 0.58 9.69
CA PRO A 97 27.68 0.14 9.22
C PRO A 97 27.66 -0.32 7.75
N GLY A 98 26.52 -0.77 7.23
CA GLY A 98 26.35 -1.21 5.85
C GLY A 98 25.86 -0.12 4.89
N SER A 99 25.60 1.10 5.38
CA SER A 99 25.11 2.17 4.49
C SER A 99 25.41 3.58 5.00
N THR A 100 25.94 4.42 4.13
CA THR A 100 26.15 5.85 4.40
C THR A 100 24.87 6.68 4.32
N ALA A 101 23.78 6.12 3.77
CA ALA A 101 22.50 6.80 3.58
C ALA A 101 21.49 6.52 4.71
N TYR A 102 21.78 5.55 5.59
CA TYR A 102 20.89 5.12 6.66
C TYR A 102 21.55 5.27 8.04
N ALA A 103 20.70 5.42 9.05
CA ALA A 103 21.10 5.37 10.45
C ALA A 103 19.96 4.78 11.30
N TRP A 104 20.30 4.47 12.55
CA TRP A 104 19.38 3.94 13.55
C TRP A 104 18.94 5.05 14.50
N TYR A 105 17.64 5.12 14.74
CA TYR A 105 17.00 6.11 15.59
C TYR A 105 16.04 5.43 16.55
N ARG A 106 15.84 5.99 17.74
CA ARG A 106 14.72 5.68 18.63
C ARG A 106 13.59 6.65 18.39
N LEU A 107 12.40 6.11 18.15
CA LEU A 107 11.16 6.86 17.90
C LEU A 107 10.50 7.27 19.23
N PRO A 108 9.55 8.24 19.21
CA PRO A 108 8.87 8.68 20.43
C PRO A 108 8.08 7.56 21.11
N CYS A 109 7.63 6.56 20.34
CA CYS A 109 6.97 5.37 20.84
C CYS A 109 7.92 4.35 21.49
N GLY A 110 9.21 4.66 21.65
CA GLY A 110 10.22 3.81 22.28
C GLY A 110 10.90 2.80 21.35
N HIS A 111 10.35 2.56 20.15
CA HIS A 111 10.92 1.60 19.20
C HIS A 111 12.15 2.13 18.46
N ASP A 112 13.11 1.25 18.21
CA ASP A 112 14.26 1.54 17.36
C ASP A 112 13.92 1.28 15.89
N ALA A 113 14.31 2.17 14.99
CA ALA A 113 14.13 1.96 13.56
C ALA A 113 15.32 2.44 12.73
N ARG A 114 15.59 1.67 11.68
CA ARG A 114 16.49 2.04 10.59
C ARG A 114 15.77 2.98 9.63
N ARG A 115 16.33 4.17 9.39
CA ARG A 115 15.73 5.20 8.51
C ARG A 115 16.80 5.87 7.65
N GLN A 116 16.36 6.32 6.48
CA GLN A 116 17.20 7.16 5.62
C GLN A 116 17.45 8.50 6.30
N ILE A 117 18.68 8.99 6.23
CA ILE A 117 19.05 10.29 6.80
C ILE A 117 18.22 11.42 6.17
N GLY A 118 18.10 11.44 4.84
CA GLY A 118 17.31 12.46 4.14
C GLY A 118 15.81 12.43 4.45
N LEU A 119 15.26 11.30 4.92
CA LEU A 119 13.89 11.27 5.44
C LEU A 119 13.81 12.04 6.77
N ILE A 120 14.75 11.82 7.68
CA ILE A 120 14.76 12.50 8.98
C ILE A 120 14.95 14.01 8.81
N THR A 121 15.81 14.44 7.88
CA THR A 121 15.95 15.86 7.55
C THR A 121 14.61 16.49 7.15
N ARG A 122 13.81 15.82 6.30
CA ARG A 122 12.48 16.31 5.90
C ARG A 122 11.45 16.28 7.05
N VAL A 123 11.52 15.28 7.93
CA VAL A 123 10.67 15.22 9.14
C VAL A 123 11.02 16.38 10.07
N ALA A 124 12.31 16.66 10.29
CA ALA A 124 12.78 17.78 11.11
C ALA A 124 12.35 19.14 10.54
N ALA A 125 12.25 19.26 9.21
CA ALA A 125 11.71 20.43 8.53
C ALA A 125 10.16 20.51 8.53
N GLY A 126 9.47 19.50 9.06
CA GLY A 126 8.01 19.44 9.09
C GLY A 126 7.35 19.12 7.74
N GLU A 127 8.12 18.74 6.72
CA GLU A 127 7.61 18.44 5.38
C GLU A 127 6.87 17.10 5.31
N THR A 128 7.20 16.17 6.21
CA THR A 128 6.59 14.84 6.23
C THR A 128 6.56 14.26 7.64
N GLY A 129 5.59 13.38 7.89
CA GLY A 129 5.50 12.64 9.14
C GLY A 129 6.35 11.37 9.14
N LEU A 130 6.64 10.85 10.34
CA LEU A 130 7.29 9.56 10.52
C LEU A 130 6.31 8.54 11.08
N ARG A 131 6.27 7.33 10.49
CA ARG A 131 5.50 6.20 11.03
C ARG A 131 6.45 5.14 11.60
N CYS A 132 6.07 4.62 12.77
CA CYS A 132 6.70 3.44 13.35
C CYS A 132 6.08 2.18 12.75
N ALA A 133 6.90 1.29 12.20
CA ALA A 133 6.41 0.04 11.60
C ALA A 133 5.79 -0.87 12.67
N THR A 134 6.43 -0.96 13.84
CA THR A 134 5.93 -1.78 14.97
C THR A 134 4.61 -1.27 15.51
N CYS A 135 4.46 0.04 15.73
CA CYS A 135 3.17 0.60 16.16
C CYS A 135 2.10 0.42 15.08
N GLN A 136 2.47 0.58 13.81
CA GLN A 136 1.54 0.39 12.70
C GLN A 136 1.05 -1.06 12.63
N GLU A 137 1.93 -2.04 12.85
CA GLU A 137 1.57 -3.46 12.91
C GLU A 137 0.67 -3.77 14.10
N ALA A 138 0.92 -3.17 15.27
CA ALA A 138 0.05 -3.30 16.43
C ALA A 138 -1.36 -2.72 16.18
N VAL A 139 -1.44 -1.57 15.50
CA VAL A 139 -2.73 -1.00 15.06
C VAL A 139 -3.43 -1.93 14.08
N GLU A 140 -2.72 -2.46 13.08
CA GLU A 140 -3.29 -3.40 12.10
C GLU A 140 -3.78 -4.70 12.76
N ALA A 141 -3.03 -5.22 13.74
CA ALA A 141 -3.43 -6.38 14.51
C ALA A 141 -4.70 -6.10 15.33
N ALA A 142 -4.79 -4.94 15.98
CA ALA A 142 -5.99 -4.53 16.71
C ALA A 142 -7.20 -4.32 15.78
N GLU A 143 -7.00 -3.68 14.62
CA GLU A 143 -8.03 -3.53 13.58
C GLU A 143 -8.54 -4.89 13.11
N ALA A 144 -7.66 -5.88 12.90
CA ALA A 144 -8.04 -7.23 12.53
C ALA A 144 -8.81 -7.94 13.65
N GLN A 145 -8.33 -7.85 14.89
CA GLN A 145 -8.97 -8.47 16.05
C GLN A 145 -10.39 -7.93 16.28
N ALA A 146 -10.58 -6.62 16.09
CA ALA A 146 -11.88 -5.98 16.23
C ALA A 146 -12.95 -6.54 15.26
N VAL A 147 -12.52 -7.18 14.16
CA VAL A 147 -13.40 -7.78 13.16
C VAL A 147 -13.32 -9.31 13.13
N GLY A 148 -12.73 -9.93 14.17
CA GLY A 148 -12.67 -11.39 14.31
C GLY A 148 -11.55 -12.07 13.50
N TRP A 149 -10.52 -11.31 13.13
CA TRP A 149 -9.36 -11.80 12.38
C TRP A 149 -8.05 -11.62 13.14
N GLU A 150 -7.08 -12.46 12.85
CA GLU A 150 -5.72 -12.36 13.36
C GLU A 150 -4.78 -11.91 12.22
N LEU A 151 -3.94 -10.91 12.48
CA LEU A 151 -2.85 -10.55 11.57
C LEU A 151 -1.72 -11.58 11.69
N VAL A 152 -1.47 -12.34 10.62
CA VAL A 152 -0.41 -13.35 10.58
C VAL A 152 0.94 -12.73 10.23
N GLY A 153 0.96 -11.73 9.35
CA GLY A 153 2.19 -11.05 8.97
C GLY A 153 2.14 -10.36 7.61
N PRO A 154 3.32 -10.09 7.01
CA PRO A 154 3.42 -9.42 5.72
C PRO A 154 2.78 -10.25 4.60
N ASP A 155 2.45 -9.58 3.48
CA ASP A 155 1.97 -10.28 2.29
C ASP A 155 3.03 -11.25 1.75
N PRO A 156 2.72 -12.54 1.55
CA PRO A 156 3.65 -13.51 0.97
C PRO A 156 4.13 -13.14 -0.45
N LYS A 157 3.37 -12.29 -1.16
CA LYS A 157 3.75 -11.77 -2.49
C LYS A 157 4.51 -10.44 -2.44
N GLY A 158 4.77 -9.90 -1.26
CA GLY A 158 5.50 -8.65 -1.06
C GLY A 158 4.72 -7.37 -1.36
N ASP A 159 3.41 -7.44 -1.61
CA ASP A 159 2.61 -6.22 -1.82
C ASP A 159 2.31 -5.54 -0.47
N THR A 160 2.86 -4.34 -0.29
CA THR A 160 2.71 -3.54 0.94
C THR A 160 1.27 -3.08 1.23
N ASN A 161 0.36 -3.14 0.25
CA ASN A 161 -1.07 -2.86 0.43
C ASN A 161 -1.85 -4.04 1.02
N TYR A 162 -1.26 -5.24 0.97
CA TYR A 162 -1.84 -6.46 1.49
C TYR A 162 -1.10 -6.93 2.74
N ARG A 163 -1.80 -7.77 3.50
CA ARG A 163 -1.28 -8.52 4.63
C ARG A 163 -1.89 -9.91 4.61
N GLN A 164 -1.23 -10.84 5.28
CA GLN A 164 -1.75 -12.18 5.53
C GLN A 164 -2.56 -12.16 6.83
N TYR A 165 -3.79 -12.64 6.79
CA TYR A 165 -4.65 -12.76 7.97
C TYR A 165 -5.18 -14.19 8.13
N ARG A 166 -5.56 -14.54 9.36
CA ARG A 166 -6.21 -15.80 9.72
C ARG A 166 -7.59 -15.50 10.31
N HIS A 167 -8.60 -16.22 9.84
CA HIS A 167 -9.94 -16.19 10.39
C HIS A 167 -10.10 -17.16 11.56
N ALA A 168 -11.11 -16.97 12.40
CA ALA A 168 -11.44 -17.89 13.49
C ALA A 168 -11.68 -19.34 13.04
N CYS A 169 -12.12 -19.57 11.79
CA CYS A 169 -12.24 -20.92 11.22
C CYS A 169 -10.91 -21.59 10.83
N GLY A 170 -9.78 -20.90 11.05
CA GLY A 170 -8.44 -21.36 10.68
C GLY A 170 -7.99 -21.00 9.26
N HIS A 171 -8.90 -20.56 8.39
CA HIS A 171 -8.57 -20.16 7.02
C HIS A 171 -7.64 -18.95 7.01
N GLN A 172 -6.65 -18.97 6.13
CA GLN A 172 -5.66 -17.91 5.97
C GLN A 172 -5.75 -17.31 4.57
N GLN A 173 -5.86 -15.98 4.47
CA GLN A 173 -5.94 -15.29 3.18
C GLN A 173 -5.27 -13.93 3.18
N ARG A 174 -4.97 -13.46 1.97
CA ARG A 174 -4.46 -12.11 1.72
C ARG A 174 -5.64 -11.14 1.72
N ILE A 175 -5.53 -10.06 2.49
CA ILE A 175 -6.58 -9.03 2.56
C ILE A 175 -5.91 -7.66 2.44
N ALA A 176 -6.51 -6.77 1.65
CA ALA A 176 -6.04 -5.39 1.54
C ALA A 176 -6.24 -4.66 2.87
N ARG A 177 -5.24 -3.90 3.32
CA ARG A 177 -5.29 -3.11 4.57
C ARG A 177 -6.48 -2.16 4.61
N GLY A 178 -6.88 -1.61 3.47
CA GLY A 178 -8.07 -0.75 3.36
C GLY A 178 -9.38 -1.51 3.55
N ASN A 179 -9.43 -2.78 3.15
CA ASN A 179 -10.64 -3.60 3.29
C ASN A 179 -10.86 -4.03 4.73
N VAL A 180 -9.79 -4.31 5.49
CA VAL A 180 -9.90 -4.58 6.94
C VAL A 180 -10.53 -3.38 7.66
N ARG A 181 -9.99 -2.18 7.43
CA ARG A 181 -10.49 -0.93 8.01
C ARG A 181 -11.93 -0.59 7.62
N SER A 182 -12.31 -0.85 6.37
CA SER A 182 -13.66 -0.58 5.86
C SER A 182 -14.63 -1.76 6.04
N GLN A 183 -14.15 -2.88 6.58
CA GLN A 183 -14.89 -4.14 6.74
C GLN A 183 -15.49 -4.68 5.43
N ARG A 184 -14.84 -4.43 4.29
CA ARG A 184 -15.27 -4.85 2.95
C ARG A 184 -14.56 -6.11 2.49
N PHE A 185 -14.74 -7.20 3.23
CA PHE A 185 -14.13 -8.50 2.95
C PHE A 185 -14.83 -9.59 3.75
N ASP A 186 -14.62 -10.85 3.35
CA ASP A 186 -15.12 -12.03 4.04
C ASP A 186 -14.07 -13.13 4.07
N CYS A 187 -14.28 -14.12 4.92
CA CYS A 187 -13.48 -15.34 4.92
C CYS A 187 -13.80 -16.19 3.68
N ALA A 188 -12.80 -16.49 2.85
CA ALA A 188 -12.95 -17.37 1.70
C ALA A 188 -13.19 -18.85 2.11
N GLY A 189 -12.96 -19.19 3.38
CA GLY A 189 -13.25 -20.53 3.93
C GLY A 189 -14.64 -20.69 4.55
N CYS A 190 -15.19 -19.65 5.21
CA CYS A 190 -16.48 -19.76 5.91
C CYS A 190 -17.31 -18.46 5.97
N GLY A 191 -16.88 -17.40 5.30
CA GLY A 191 -17.56 -16.10 5.30
C GLY A 191 -18.85 -16.14 4.48
N VAL A 192 -19.84 -15.34 4.88
CA VAL A 192 -21.22 -15.40 4.35
C VAL A 192 -21.79 -14.06 3.88
N THR A 193 -20.99 -13.01 3.74
CA THR A 193 -21.48 -11.62 3.67
C THR A 193 -21.06 -10.85 2.41
N TRP A 194 -21.63 -11.27 1.27
CA TRP A 194 -22.16 -10.43 0.17
C TRP A 194 -22.76 -11.33 -0.92
N THR A 195 -22.24 -12.55 -1.02
CA THR A 195 -22.56 -13.54 -2.05
C THR A 195 -23.35 -14.75 -1.53
N ALA A 196 -23.52 -14.95 -0.22
CA ALA A 196 -24.22 -16.12 0.31
C ALA A 196 -25.68 -15.86 0.76
N ALA A 197 -26.08 -14.61 0.95
CA ALA A 197 -27.47 -14.29 1.30
C ALA A 197 -28.43 -14.54 0.12
N PRO A 198 -29.67 -14.99 0.36
CA PRO A 198 -30.67 -15.13 -0.69
C PRO A 198 -30.80 -13.84 -1.50
N SER A 199 -30.93 -14.00 -2.81
CA SER A 199 -31.01 -12.91 -3.76
C SER A 199 -32.06 -13.23 -4.81
N PHE A 200 -32.28 -12.34 -5.76
CA PHE A 200 -33.24 -12.55 -6.84
C PHE A 200 -32.63 -12.18 -8.18
N ILE A 201 -32.98 -12.93 -9.22
CA ILE A 201 -32.89 -12.45 -10.61
C ILE A 201 -34.24 -11.83 -10.95
N TYR A 202 -34.25 -10.67 -11.62
CA TYR A 202 -35.46 -9.94 -11.95
C TYR A 202 -35.50 -9.56 -13.42
N LEU A 203 -36.72 -9.46 -13.95
CA LEU A 203 -37.02 -8.90 -15.26
C LEU A 203 -38.03 -7.77 -15.09
N PHE A 204 -37.64 -6.55 -15.50
CA PHE A 204 -38.51 -5.38 -15.49
C PHE A 204 -38.79 -4.91 -16.92
N ARG A 205 -39.97 -4.34 -17.14
CA ARG A 205 -40.32 -3.58 -18.35
C ARG A 205 -40.33 -2.10 -18.04
N VAL A 206 -39.58 -1.30 -18.79
CA VAL A 206 -39.51 0.15 -18.64
C VAL A 206 -40.04 0.81 -19.91
N LEU A 207 -40.94 1.78 -19.76
CA LEU A 207 -41.31 2.70 -20.84
C LEU A 207 -40.39 3.92 -20.78
N LEU A 208 -39.55 4.09 -21.80
CA LEU A 208 -38.62 5.20 -21.90
C LEU A 208 -39.35 6.49 -22.35
N PRO A 209 -38.78 7.68 -22.11
CA PRO A 209 -39.40 8.96 -22.50
C PRO A 209 -39.68 9.09 -24.01
N ASN A 210 -38.90 8.38 -24.84
CA ASN A 210 -39.08 8.35 -26.30
C ASN A 210 -40.20 7.39 -26.76
N GLY A 211 -40.95 6.78 -25.84
CA GLY A 211 -42.02 5.83 -26.13
C GLY A 211 -41.56 4.39 -26.37
N MET A 212 -40.26 4.14 -26.42
CA MET A 212 -39.70 2.80 -26.56
C MET A 212 -39.89 1.99 -25.27
N ARG A 213 -40.29 0.73 -25.40
CA ARG A 213 -40.34 -0.20 -24.27
C ARG A 213 -39.11 -1.09 -24.29
N VAL A 214 -38.48 -1.22 -23.13
CA VAL A 214 -37.27 -2.03 -22.98
C VAL A 214 -37.39 -2.95 -21.77
N LEU A 215 -36.61 -4.02 -21.79
CA LEU A 215 -36.51 -5.00 -20.74
C LEU A 215 -35.19 -4.82 -19.98
N LYS A 216 -35.23 -4.72 -18.64
CA LYS A 216 -34.04 -4.81 -17.80
C LYS A 216 -34.02 -6.16 -17.09
N LEU A 217 -33.01 -6.96 -17.43
CA LEU A 217 -32.70 -8.22 -16.74
C LEU A 217 -31.50 -7.98 -15.82
N GLY A 218 -31.58 -8.35 -14.55
CA GLY A 218 -30.45 -8.23 -13.62
C GLY A 218 -30.69 -8.96 -12.31
N PHE A 219 -29.84 -8.75 -11.31
CA PHE A 219 -30.02 -9.35 -9.99
C PHE A 219 -30.00 -8.30 -8.86
N SER A 220 -30.67 -8.62 -7.75
CA SER A 220 -30.70 -7.79 -6.55
C SER A 220 -31.16 -8.59 -5.33
N ARG A 221 -30.67 -8.23 -4.14
CA ARG A 221 -31.23 -8.71 -2.87
C ARG A 221 -32.65 -8.18 -2.61
N ASN A 222 -32.98 -7.01 -3.17
CA ASN A 222 -34.31 -6.42 -3.07
C ASN A 222 -34.66 -5.75 -4.42
N PRO A 223 -35.32 -6.48 -5.34
CA PRO A 223 -35.70 -5.96 -6.65
C PRO A 223 -36.59 -4.72 -6.57
N GLN A 224 -37.53 -4.66 -5.63
CA GLN A 224 -38.48 -3.55 -5.49
C GLN A 224 -37.78 -2.25 -5.05
N SER A 225 -36.89 -2.33 -4.06
CA SER A 225 -36.07 -1.18 -3.63
C SER A 225 -35.10 -0.72 -4.73
N ARG A 226 -34.49 -1.67 -5.46
CA ARG A 226 -33.60 -1.35 -6.58
C ARG A 226 -34.34 -0.62 -7.70
N LEU A 227 -35.56 -1.06 -8.01
CA LEU A 227 -36.41 -0.39 -8.99
C LEU A 227 -36.67 1.08 -8.58
N GLN A 228 -37.12 1.31 -7.36
CA GLN A 228 -37.57 2.63 -6.90
C GLN A 228 -36.44 3.63 -6.64
N HIS A 229 -35.24 3.16 -6.27
CA HIS A 229 -34.18 4.04 -5.77
C HIS A 229 -32.86 4.01 -6.54
N GLN A 230 -32.62 2.98 -7.37
CA GLN A 230 -31.29 2.75 -7.94
C GLN A 230 -31.29 2.64 -9.47
N LEU A 231 -32.38 2.17 -10.08
CA LEU A 231 -32.41 1.86 -11.52
C LEU A 231 -32.88 3.03 -12.39
N LEU A 232 -33.90 3.76 -11.94
CA LEU A 232 -34.51 4.84 -12.70
C LEU A 232 -33.72 6.15 -12.49
N GLY A 233 -33.30 6.78 -13.58
CA GLY A 233 -32.71 8.13 -13.56
C GLY A 233 -33.77 9.22 -13.33
N ASP A 234 -35.02 8.94 -13.73
CA ASP A 234 -36.19 9.75 -13.50
C ASP A 234 -37.27 8.92 -12.75
N ARG A 235 -37.75 9.44 -11.62
CA ARG A 235 -38.67 8.71 -10.71
C ARG A 235 -40.06 8.52 -11.31
N ASP A 236 -40.42 9.27 -12.33
CA ASP A 236 -41.75 9.23 -12.95
C ASP A 236 -41.84 8.25 -14.14
N LEU A 237 -40.76 7.52 -14.45
CA LEU A 237 -40.76 6.51 -15.50
C LEU A 237 -41.66 5.33 -15.14
N ALA A 238 -42.59 5.02 -16.06
CA ALA A 238 -43.45 3.85 -15.91
C ALA A 238 -42.63 2.56 -16.03
N CYS A 239 -42.51 1.83 -14.91
CA CYS A 239 -41.80 0.57 -14.85
C CYS A 239 -42.64 -0.52 -14.19
N HIS A 240 -42.67 -1.70 -14.79
CA HIS A 240 -43.42 -2.86 -14.35
C HIS A 240 -42.47 -4.02 -14.02
N VAL A 241 -42.70 -4.67 -12.88
CA VAL A 241 -42.04 -5.93 -12.56
C VAL A 241 -42.70 -7.03 -13.37
N LEU A 242 -41.98 -7.66 -14.28
CA LEU A 242 -42.50 -8.80 -15.06
C LEU A 242 -42.24 -10.12 -14.34
N ARG A 243 -41.04 -10.30 -13.77
CA ARG A 243 -40.65 -11.54 -13.09
C ARG A 243 -39.62 -11.28 -12.00
N VAL A 244 -39.66 -12.11 -10.97
CA VAL A 244 -38.65 -12.22 -9.91
C VAL A 244 -38.45 -13.71 -9.62
N VAL A 245 -37.23 -14.21 -9.75
CA VAL A 245 -36.85 -15.60 -9.47
C VAL A 245 -35.96 -15.60 -8.23
N ALA A 246 -36.33 -16.39 -7.22
CA ALA A 246 -35.54 -16.53 -6.00
C ALA A 246 -34.25 -17.30 -6.27
N MET A 247 -33.15 -16.84 -5.68
CA MET A 247 -31.84 -17.48 -5.79
C MET A 247 -31.35 -17.83 -4.40
N PRO A 248 -30.80 -19.04 -4.19
CA PRO A 248 -30.28 -19.47 -2.90
C PRO A 248 -29.26 -18.50 -2.32
N SER A 249 -28.50 -17.85 -3.20
CA SER A 249 -27.47 -16.90 -2.83
C SER A 249 -27.24 -15.81 -3.89
N GLY A 250 -26.65 -14.69 -3.49
CA GLY A 250 -26.16 -13.66 -4.41
C GLY A 250 -25.09 -14.17 -5.39
N HIS A 251 -24.29 -15.17 -5.00
CA HIS A 251 -23.30 -15.84 -5.84
C HIS A 251 -24.00 -16.56 -6.99
N ASP A 252 -25.05 -17.32 -6.66
CA ASP A 252 -25.82 -18.05 -7.65
C ASP A 252 -26.56 -17.08 -8.55
N ALA A 253 -27.14 -16.02 -7.99
CA ALA A 253 -27.76 -14.94 -8.78
C ALA A 253 -26.78 -14.32 -9.79
N ILE A 254 -25.58 -13.92 -9.37
CA ILE A 254 -24.55 -13.32 -10.25
C ILE A 254 -24.08 -14.31 -11.31
N ARG A 255 -23.74 -15.54 -10.89
CA ARG A 255 -23.20 -16.57 -11.79
C ARG A 255 -24.22 -16.98 -12.84
N THR A 256 -25.49 -17.07 -12.45
CA THR A 256 -26.60 -17.40 -13.35
C THR A 256 -26.94 -16.21 -14.25
N GLU A 257 -27.02 -14.99 -13.72
CA GLU A 257 -27.26 -13.77 -14.50
C GLU A 257 -26.18 -13.53 -15.57
N LYS A 258 -24.89 -13.69 -15.23
CA LYS A 258 -23.81 -13.57 -16.22
C LYS A 258 -23.93 -14.61 -17.33
N ARG A 259 -24.31 -15.84 -16.99
CA ARG A 259 -24.53 -16.93 -17.96
C ARG A 259 -25.72 -16.61 -18.87
N LEU A 260 -26.81 -16.07 -18.32
CA LEU A 260 -27.97 -15.59 -19.10
C LEU A 260 -27.54 -14.50 -20.08
N HIS A 261 -26.85 -13.46 -19.61
CA HIS A 261 -26.41 -12.38 -20.49
C HIS A 261 -25.45 -12.86 -21.58
N ALA A 262 -24.52 -13.76 -21.27
CA ALA A 262 -23.64 -14.36 -22.27
C ALA A 262 -24.44 -15.14 -23.33
N ARG A 263 -25.44 -15.93 -22.91
CA ARG A 263 -26.32 -16.69 -23.82
C ARG A 263 -27.16 -15.76 -24.70
N LEU A 264 -27.79 -14.74 -24.10
CA LEU A 264 -28.63 -13.77 -24.80
C LEU A 264 -27.84 -12.95 -25.82
N ARG A 265 -26.67 -12.41 -25.45
CA ARG A 265 -25.81 -11.65 -26.38
C ARG A 265 -25.30 -12.51 -27.54
N ARG A 266 -25.04 -13.80 -27.30
CA ARG A 266 -24.59 -14.73 -28.33
C ARG A 266 -25.71 -15.11 -29.31
N ARG A 267 -26.93 -15.34 -28.81
CA ARG A 267 -28.08 -15.79 -29.64
C ARG A 267 -28.85 -14.64 -30.27
N PHE A 268 -28.93 -13.50 -29.59
CA PHE A 268 -29.76 -12.35 -29.97
C PHE A 268 -28.97 -11.04 -29.81
N PRO A 269 -27.85 -10.87 -30.55
CA PRO A 269 -27.06 -9.64 -30.48
C PRO A 269 -27.87 -8.39 -30.83
N ASP A 270 -28.79 -8.49 -31.78
CA ASP A 270 -29.64 -7.38 -32.25
C ASP A 270 -30.71 -6.95 -31.22
N ALA A 271 -30.93 -7.76 -30.19
CA ALA A 271 -31.85 -7.42 -29.12
C ALA A 271 -31.22 -6.57 -28.02
N VAL A 272 -29.90 -6.38 -28.02
CA VAL A 272 -29.19 -5.57 -27.02
C VAL A 272 -29.35 -4.10 -27.36
N ILE A 273 -29.93 -3.32 -26.46
CA ILE A 273 -30.12 -1.88 -26.66
C ILE A 273 -28.81 -1.14 -26.33
N ASP A 274 -28.42 -0.19 -27.17
CA ASP A 274 -27.24 0.65 -26.94
C ASP A 274 -27.51 1.63 -25.77
N ALA A 275 -26.51 1.84 -24.92
CA ALA A 275 -26.62 2.73 -23.77
C ALA A 275 -27.07 4.15 -24.15
N LYS A 276 -26.69 4.62 -25.34
CA LYS A 276 -27.11 5.94 -25.85
C LYS A 276 -28.63 6.07 -26.01
N ASP A 277 -29.34 4.97 -26.24
CA ASP A 277 -30.77 4.96 -26.54
C ASP A 277 -31.65 5.04 -25.26
N PHE A 278 -31.04 4.85 -24.08
CA PHE A 278 -31.69 4.99 -22.77
C PHE A 278 -30.90 5.84 -21.76
N ALA A 279 -29.85 6.53 -22.21
CA ALA A 279 -29.04 7.40 -21.37
C ALA A 279 -29.91 8.48 -20.71
N GLY A 280 -29.74 8.67 -19.40
CA GLY A 280 -30.53 9.62 -18.61
C GLY A 280 -31.87 9.08 -18.09
N ALA A 281 -32.49 8.12 -18.79
CA ALA A 281 -33.68 7.43 -18.31
C ALA A 281 -33.33 6.32 -17.30
N LEU A 282 -32.24 5.58 -17.56
CA LEU A 282 -31.72 4.55 -16.66
C LEU A 282 -30.32 4.91 -16.16
N THR A 283 -29.99 4.52 -14.94
CA THR A 283 -28.66 4.71 -14.33
C THR A 283 -27.64 3.65 -14.75
N VAL A 284 -28.11 2.55 -15.33
CA VAL A 284 -27.30 1.44 -15.84
C VAL A 284 -26.85 1.71 -17.27
N VAL A 285 -25.85 0.97 -17.74
CA VAL A 285 -25.29 1.10 -19.10
C VAL A 285 -25.34 -0.21 -19.91
N THR A 286 -25.78 -1.31 -19.31
CA THR A 286 -25.83 -2.64 -19.93
C THR A 286 -27.05 -3.42 -19.48
N GLU A 287 -27.24 -4.60 -20.08
CA GLU A 287 -28.26 -5.60 -19.69
C GLU A 287 -29.70 -5.14 -19.94
N VAL A 288 -29.85 -4.22 -20.90
CA VAL A 288 -31.12 -3.71 -21.42
C VAL A 288 -31.38 -4.35 -22.78
N TYR A 289 -32.58 -4.88 -22.96
CA TYR A 289 -32.97 -5.64 -24.14
C TYR A 289 -34.26 -5.10 -24.77
N ALA A 290 -34.45 -5.37 -26.06
CA ALA A 290 -35.67 -5.05 -26.79
C ALA A 290 -36.88 -5.83 -26.25
N GLU A 291 -38.07 -5.23 -26.27
CA GLU A 291 -39.33 -5.82 -25.76
C GLU A 291 -39.66 -7.17 -26.41
N TRP A 292 -39.36 -7.36 -27.69
CA TRP A 292 -39.68 -8.60 -28.40
C TRP A 292 -38.91 -9.83 -27.88
N LEU A 293 -37.82 -9.64 -27.11
CA LEU A 293 -37.05 -10.75 -26.53
C LEU A 293 -37.69 -11.32 -25.26
N GLU A 294 -38.81 -10.76 -24.80
CA GLU A 294 -39.43 -11.11 -23.52
C GLU A 294 -39.70 -12.60 -23.37
N ALA A 295 -40.34 -13.24 -24.35
CA ALA A 295 -40.72 -14.65 -24.28
C ALA A 295 -39.50 -15.56 -24.09
N GLU A 296 -38.39 -15.27 -24.78
CA GLU A 296 -37.14 -16.01 -24.65
C GLU A 296 -36.49 -15.79 -23.26
N ILE A 297 -36.52 -14.57 -22.73
CA ILE A 297 -36.00 -14.31 -21.38
C ILE A 297 -36.84 -15.03 -20.33
N GLN A 298 -38.18 -14.99 -20.45
CA GLN A 298 -39.08 -15.70 -19.53
C GLN A 298 -38.82 -17.21 -19.55
N GLN A 299 -38.70 -17.83 -20.72
CA GLN A 299 -38.38 -19.26 -20.82
C GLN A 299 -37.04 -19.62 -20.19
N LEU A 300 -36.04 -18.74 -20.27
CA LEU A 300 -34.75 -18.96 -19.61
C LEU A 300 -34.83 -18.82 -18.09
N LEU A 301 -35.74 -17.99 -17.59
CA LEU A 301 -36.01 -17.83 -16.16
C LEU A 301 -36.79 -19.03 -15.61
N ASP A 302 -37.75 -19.57 -16.38
CA ASP A 302 -38.51 -20.77 -16.01
C ASP A 302 -37.56 -21.95 -15.74
N GLY A 303 -36.59 -22.20 -16.64
CA GLY A 303 -35.61 -23.27 -16.45
C GLY A 303 -34.69 -23.08 -15.23
N ILE A 304 -34.48 -21.84 -14.76
CA ILE A 304 -33.71 -21.60 -13.54
C ILE A 304 -34.52 -21.91 -12.28
N GLU A 305 -35.83 -21.65 -12.32
CA GLU A 305 -36.74 -21.92 -11.22
C GLU A 305 -36.97 -23.44 -11.08
N GLU A 306 -37.16 -24.15 -12.19
CA GLU A 306 -37.27 -25.61 -12.23
C GLU A 306 -35.99 -26.31 -11.70
N ASP A 307 -34.80 -25.85 -12.11
CA ASP A 307 -33.51 -26.38 -11.62
C ASP A 307 -33.32 -26.13 -10.11
N SER A 308 -33.98 -25.11 -9.54
CA SER A 308 -33.85 -24.77 -8.11
C SER A 308 -34.79 -25.56 -7.19
N ASP A 309 -35.89 -26.07 -7.73
CA ASP A 309 -36.85 -26.90 -6.99
C ASP A 309 -36.38 -28.37 -6.86
N ASP A 310 -35.59 -28.87 -7.81
CA ASP A 310 -35.10 -30.26 -7.85
C ASP A 310 -33.90 -30.50 -6.90
N ASP A 311 -33.09 -29.47 -6.61
CA ASP A 311 -31.96 -29.52 -5.65
C ASP A 311 -32.40 -29.47 -4.16
N GLY A 312 -33.72 -29.34 -3.90
CA GLY A 312 -34.31 -29.22 -2.56
C GLY A 312 -35.13 -30.41 -2.07
N ALA A 313 -35.19 -31.52 -2.84
CA ALA A 313 -35.96 -32.73 -2.53
C ALA A 313 -35.10 -33.89 -1.99
#